data_AF-A0A957J9Y4-F1
#
_entry.id   AF-A0A957J9Y4-F1
#
_cell.length_a   1.000
_cell.length_b   1.000
_cell.length_c   1.000
_cell.angle_alpha   90.00
_cell.angle_beta   90.00
_cell.angle_gamma   90.00
#
_symmetry.space_group_name_H-M   'P 1'
#
loop_
_entity.id
_entity.type
_entity.pdbx_description
1 polymer ?
#
loop_
_entity_poly.entity_id
_entity_poly.type
_entity_poly.pdbx_seq_one_letter_code
_entity_poly.pdbx_strand_id
1 'polypeptide(L)' 'MAYEYTNSKGVTYILHNRETTLKNGRTQTIYFFAKTEKEGALDSVPAGYEVKESRNGLPVLKKAAA' A
#
# COMPACT_ATOMS: atom_id res chain seq x y z
N MET A 1 -6.75 10.54 8.82
CA MET A 1 -6.36 9.35 9.60
C MET A 1 -5.85 8.35 8.59
N ALA A 2 -4.68 7.78 8.82
CA ALA A 2 -4.09 6.85 7.87
C ALA A 2 -5.03 5.64 7.62
N TYR A 3 -5.06 5.17 6.38
CA TYR A 3 -5.87 4.05 5.95
C TYR A 3 -5.33 2.76 6.55
N GLU A 4 -6.16 2.10 7.34
CA GLU A 4 -5.86 0.83 8.00
C GLU A 4 -6.56 -0.34 7.31
N TYR A 5 -5.87 -1.48 7.28
CA TYR A 5 -6.38 -2.75 6.80
C TYR A 5 -5.97 -3.87 7.73
N THR A 6 -6.95 -4.54 8.34
CA THR A 6 -6.74 -5.77 9.10
C THR A 6 -6.82 -6.96 8.16
N ASN A 7 -5.74 -7.73 8.06
CA ASN A 7 -5.72 -8.91 7.21
C ASN A 7 -6.52 -10.08 7.79
N SER A 8 -6.68 -11.14 7.01
CA SER A 8 -7.31 -12.41 7.40
C SER A 8 -6.68 -13.10 8.63
N LYS A 9 -5.48 -12.68 9.04
CA LYS A 9 -4.76 -13.18 10.22
C LYS A 9 -4.90 -12.26 11.44
N GLY A 10 -5.74 -11.22 11.37
CA GLY A 10 -5.97 -10.28 12.48
C GLY A 10 -4.85 -9.26 12.69
N VAL A 11 -3.93 -9.10 11.72
CA VAL A 11 -2.83 -8.12 11.79
C VAL A 11 -3.24 -6.86 11.04
N THR A 12 -3.20 -5.73 11.73
CA THR A 12 -3.45 -4.41 11.14
C THR A 12 -2.20 -3.87 10.45
N TYR A 13 -2.42 -3.33 9.26
CA TYR A 13 -1.44 -2.63 8.46
C TYR A 13 -1.98 -1.28 8.03
N ILE A 14 -1.07 -0.33 7.83
CA ILE A 14 -1.36 1.03 7.41
C ILE A 14 -0.79 1.22 6.00
N LEU A 15 -1.56 1.85 5.12
CA LEU A 15 -1.16 2.15 3.74
C LEU A 15 -0.24 3.36 3.70
N HIS A 16 0.84 3.24 2.94
CA HIS A 16 1.81 4.28 2.70
C HIS A 16 2.17 4.38 1.21
N ASN A 17 2.75 5.52 0.82
CA ASN A 17 3.44 5.70 -0.44
C ASN A 17 4.92 6.06 -0.22
N ARG A 18 5.72 5.86 -1.27
CA ARG A 18 7.07 6.38 -1.36
C ARG A 18 7.43 6.60 -2.82
N GLU A 19 8.12 7.70 -3.11
CA GLU A 19 8.76 7.87 -4.41
C GLU A 19 10.11 7.17 -4.44
N THR A 20 10.34 6.35 -5.47
CA THR A 20 11.61 5.68 -5.69
C THR A 20 12.08 5.92 -7.12
N THR A 21 13.36 6.23 -7.27
CA THR A 21 14.01 6.37 -8.58
C THR A 21 14.53 5.02 -9.02
N LEU A 22 14.03 4.53 -10.15
CA LEU A 22 14.49 3.30 -10.77
C LEU A 22 15.89 3.47 -11.37
N LYS A 23 16.55 2.34 -11.64
CA LYS A 23 17.88 2.30 -12.28
C LYS A 23 17.95 3.00 -13.64
N ASN A 24 16.82 3.15 -14.34
CA ASN A 24 16.73 3.86 -15.62
C ASN A 24 16.45 5.38 -15.47
N GLY A 25 16.50 5.92 -14.26
CA GLY A 25 16.28 7.34 -13.98
C GLY A 25 14.81 7.75 -13.86
N ARG A 26 13.85 6.84 -14.04
CA ARG A 26 12.42 7.14 -13.87
C ARG A 26 12.03 7.11 -12.40
N THR A 27 11.35 8.14 -11.93
CA THR A 27 10.68 8.14 -10.63
C THR A 27 9.36 7.38 -10.73
N GLN A 28 9.08 6.54 -9.73
CA GLN A 28 7.78 5.90 -9.55
C GLN A 28 7.32 6.03 -8.11
N THR A 29 6.03 6.26 -7.91
CA THR A 29 5.39 6.11 -6.61
C THR A 29 5.08 4.63 -6.39
N ILE A 30 5.62 4.07 -5.32
CA ILE A 30 5.25 2.74 -4.82
C ILE A 30 4.27 2.90 -3.66
N TYR A 31 3.31 1.97 -3.58
CA TYR A 31 2.40 1.85 -2.46
C TYR A 31 2.70 0.58 -1.67
N PHE A 32 2.71 0.67 -0.35
CA PHE A 32 3.04 -0.45 0.51
C PHE A 32 2.31 -0.37 1.84
N PHE A 33 2.16 -1.54 2.49
CA PHE A 33 1.54 -1.68 3.80
C PHE A 33 2.60 -1.93 4.87
N ALA A 34 2.53 -1.20 5.98
CA ALA A 34 3.42 -1.35 7.13
C ALA A 34 2.63 -1.47 8.43
N LYS A 35 3.19 -2.11 9.47
CA LYS A 35 2.49 -2.33 10.75
C LYS A 35 2.39 -1.07 11.63
N THR A 36 3.10 -0.02 11.28
CA THR A 36 3.17 1.24 12.02
C THR A 36 3.05 2.39 11.04
N GLU A 37 2.43 3.48 11.47
CA GLU A 37 2.39 4.72 10.70
C GLU A 37 3.80 5.31 10.59
N LYS A 38 4.13 5.78 9.39
CA LYS A 38 5.40 6.40 9.03
C LYS A 38 5.14 7.50 8.00
N GLU A 39 6.20 8.21 7.63
CA GLU A 39 6.15 9.16 6.53
C GLU A 39 5.60 8.52 5.25
N GLY A 40 4.73 9.24 4.57
CA GLY A 40 4.02 8.77 3.38
C GLY A 40 2.74 8.00 3.69
N ALA A 41 2.26 7.96 4.94
CA ALA A 41 0.94 7.39 5.26
C ALA A 41 -0.16 8.07 4.43
N LEU A 42 -1.07 7.26 3.90
CA LEU A 42 -2.19 7.72 3.07
C LEU A 42 -3.49 7.58 3.82
N ASP A 43 -4.37 8.57 3.72
CA ASP A 43 -5.71 8.51 4.34
C ASP A 43 -6.68 7.59 3.59
N SER A 44 -6.39 7.25 2.32
CA SER A 44 -7.26 6.42 1.49
C SER A 44 -6.50 5.64 0.42
N VAL A 45 -7.11 4.57 -0.07
CA VAL A 45 -6.63 3.84 -1.25
C VAL A 45 -6.71 4.75 -2.48
N PRO A 46 -5.62 4.94 -3.25
CA PRO A 46 -5.63 5.74 -4.46
C PRO A 46 -6.63 5.24 -5.50
N ALA A 47 -7.19 6.16 -6.29
CA ALA A 47 -8.14 5.82 -7.35
C ALA A 47 -7.56 4.83 -8.37
N GLY A 48 -8.36 3.83 -8.76
CA GLY A 48 -7.93 2.77 -9.67
C GLY A 48 -7.12 1.65 -9.02
N TYR A 49 -7.03 1.63 -7.69
CA TYR A 49 -6.43 0.54 -6.93
C TYR A 49 -7.43 -0.09 -5.96
N GLU A 50 -7.25 -1.37 -5.69
CA GLU A 50 -7.98 -2.15 -4.69
C GLU A 50 -6.97 -2.83 -3.74
N VAL A 51 -7.36 -3.02 -2.48
CA VAL A 51 -6.55 -3.78 -1.51
C VAL A 51 -6.80 -5.27 -1.72
N LYS A 52 -5.73 -6.03 -1.86
CA LYS A 52 -5.78 -7.49 -1.93
C LYS A 52 -4.76 -8.10 -0.98
N GLU A 53 -5.10 -9.22 -0.36
CA GLU A 53 -4.12 -10.02 0.38
C GLU A 53 -3.33 -10.96 -0.53
N SER A 54 -2.01 -10.97 -0.36
CA SER A 54 -1.15 -11.98 -0.94
C SER A 54 -1.21 -13.30 -0.15
N ARG A 55 -0.65 -14.38 -0.69
CA ARG A 55 -0.72 -15.73 -0.09
C ARG A 55 -0.18 -15.81 1.35
N ASN A 56 0.75 -14.92 1.73
CA ASN A 56 1.30 -14.89 3.09
C ASN A 56 0.50 -14.00 4.06
N GLY A 57 -0.58 -13.35 3.59
CA GLY A 57 -1.41 -12.43 4.37
C GLY A 57 -0.92 -10.98 4.35
N LEU A 58 0.10 -10.64 3.55
CA LEU A 58 0.51 -9.23 3.38
C LEU A 58 -0.50 -8.51 2.45
N PRO A 59 -1.12 -7.40 2.89
CA PRO A 59 -1.96 -6.58 2.03
C PRO A 59 -1.11 -5.87 0.98
N VAL A 60 -1.61 -5.81 -0.24
CA VAL A 60 -0.99 -5.15 -1.40
C VAL A 60 -2.05 -4.37 -2.17
N LEU A 61 -1.63 -3.30 -2.84
CA LEU A 61 -2.50 -2.64 -3.82
C LEU A 61 -2.39 -3.34 -5.17
N LYS A 62 -3.53 -3.73 -5.72
CA LYS A 62 -3.66 -4.21 -7.10
C LYS A 62 -4.37 -3.13 -7.91
N LYS A 63 -3.97 -2.94 -9.16
CA LYS A 63 -4.71 -2.06 -10.07
C LYS A 63 -6.09 -2.69 -10.30
N ALA A 64 -7.14 -1.99 -9.88
CA ALA A 64 -8.50 -2.39 -10.20
C ALA A 64 -8.66 -2.22 -11.71
N ALA A 65 -9.08 -3.28 -12.40
CA ALA A 65 -9.48 -3.14 -13.80
C ALA A 65 -10.67 -2.18 -13.81
N ALA A 66 -10.55 -1.11 -14.61
CA ALA A 66 -11.65 -0.19 -14.86
C ALA A 66 -12.79 -0.89 -15.62
#